data_AF-A0A2S5MXB8-F1
#
_entry.id   AF-A0A2S5MXB8-F1
#
_cell.length_a   1.000
_cell.length_b   1.000
_cell.length_c   1.000
_cell.angle_alpha   90.00
_cell.angle_beta   90.00
_cell.angle_gamma   90.00
#
_symmetry.space_group_name_H-M   'P 1'
#
loop_
_entity.id
_entity.type
_entity.pdbx_description
1 polymer ?
#
loop_
_entity_poly.entity_id
_entity_poly.type
_entity_poly.pdbx_seq_one_letter_code
_entity_poly.pdbx_strand_id
1 'polypeptide(L)' 'MDLGPHAAFIWASYAIYALVLAGVIGWLVWDGARLKARLAALDARGVSRRSRAAAKES' A
#
# COMPACT_ATOMS: atom_id res chain seq x y z
N MET A 1 -33.13 -20.65 5.05
CA MET A 1 -31.99 -21.55 4.81
C MET A 1 -31.03 -21.37 5.98
N ASP A 2 -31.24 -22.09 7.07
CA ASP A 2 -30.25 -22.16 8.14
C ASP A 2 -29.11 -23.08 7.67
N LEU A 3 -27.92 -22.52 7.43
CA LEU A 3 -26.73 -23.24 6.98
C LEU A 3 -26.08 -24.11 8.09
N GLY A 4 -26.88 -24.53 9.08
CA GLY A 4 -26.44 -25.32 10.22
C GLY A 4 -25.38 -24.63 11.10
N PRO A 5 -24.95 -25.26 12.20
CA PRO A 5 -24.01 -24.70 13.18
C PRO A 5 -22.65 -24.24 12.61
N HIS A 6 -22.32 -24.63 11.38
CA HIS A 6 -21.05 -24.34 10.73
C HIS A 6 -21.04 -23.01 9.94
N ALA A 7 -22.21 -22.44 9.63
CA ALA A 7 -22.31 -21.18 8.87
C ALA A 7 -21.58 -20.03 9.56
N ALA A 8 -21.78 -19.89 10.88
CA ALA A 8 -21.15 -18.86 11.68
C ALA A 8 -19.62 -18.98 11.66
N PHE A 9 -19.09 -20.21 11.66
CA PHE A 9 -17.66 -20.48 11.60
C PHE A 9 -17.06 -20.06 10.24
N ILE A 10 -17.76 -20.35 9.14
CA ILE A 10 -17.33 -19.98 7.79
C ILE A 10 -17.25 -18.45 7.66
N TRP A 11 -18.32 -17.76 8.08
CA TRP A 11 -18.37 -16.30 8.07
C TRP A 11 -17.30 -15.67 8.97
N ALA A 12 -17.11 -16.18 10.19
CA ALA A 12 -16.06 -15.69 11.09
C ALA A 12 -14.66 -15.89 10.48
N SER A 13 -14.41 -17.05 9.87
CA SER A 13 -13.13 -17.34 9.22
C SER A 13 -12.83 -16.38 8.07
N TYR A 14 -13.82 -16.13 7.20
CA TYR A 14 -13.68 -15.15 6.12
C TYR A 14 -13.53 -13.72 6.64
N ALA A 15 -14.25 -13.35 7.70
CA ALA A 15 -14.14 -12.03 8.31
C ALA A 15 -12.74 -11.80 8.88
N ILE A 16 -12.18 -12.78 9.60
CA ILE A 16 -10.81 -12.72 10.13
C ILE A 16 -9.81 -12.63 8.97
N TYR A 17 -9.96 -13.47 7.95
CA TYR A 17 -9.09 -13.43 6.78
C TYR A 17 -9.13 -12.06 6.07
N ALA A 18 -10.32 -11.51 5.85
CA ALA A 18 -10.50 -10.20 5.26
C ALA A 18 -9.87 -9.09 6.12
N LEU A 19 -9.99 -9.18 7.45
CA LEU A 19 -9.35 -8.27 8.40
C LEU A 19 -7.82 -8.31 8.29
N VAL A 20 -7.24 -9.51 8.26
CA VAL A 20 -5.78 -9.68 8.09
C VAL A 20 -5.33 -9.12 6.75
N LEU A 21 -6.03 -9.43 5.67
CA LEU A 21 -5.71 -8.94 4.32
C LEU A 21 -5.81 -7.41 4.25
N ALA A 22 -6.88 -6.82 4.79
CA ALA A 22 -7.05 -5.38 4.88
C ALA A 22 -5.96 -4.72 5.74
N GLY A 23 -5.54 -5.36 6.83
CA GLY A 23 -4.43 -4.90 7.67
C GLY A 23 -3.11 -4.84 6.91
N VAL A 24 -2.78 -5.90 6.16
CA VAL A 24 -1.56 -5.94 5.34
C VAL A 24 -1.60 -4.91 4.21
N ILE A 25 -2.73 -4.81 3.50
CA ILE A 25 -2.90 -3.82 2.43
C ILE A 25 -2.81 -2.40 3.00
N GLY A 26 -3.49 -2.12 4.10
CA GLY A 26 -3.47 -0.82 4.76
C GLY A 26 -2.06 -0.44 5.22
N TRP A 27 -1.33 -1.39 5.81
CA TRP A 27 0.07 -1.18 6.22
C TRP A 27 0.98 -0.88 5.02
N LEU A 28 0.84 -1.65 3.92
CA LEU A 28 1.62 -1.43 2.71
C LEU A 28 1.35 -0.05 2.09
N VAL A 29 0.09 0.38 2.05
CA VAL A 29 -0.29 1.71 1.55
C VAL A 29 0.29 2.81 2.43
N TRP A 30 0.23 2.64 3.75
CA TRP A 30 0.80 3.58 4.72
C TRP A 30 2.33 3.67 4.59
N ASP A 31 3.00 2.54 4.42
CA ASP A 31 4.45 2.49 4.21
C ASP A 31 4.85 3.14 2.88
N GLY A 32 4.15 2.80 1.79
CA GLY A 32 4.35 3.40 0.48
C GLY A 32 4.09 4.91 0.47
N ALA A 33 3.11 5.40 1.24
CA ALA A 33 2.86 6.83 1.39
C ALA A 33 4.03 7.55 2.05
N ARG A 34 4.69 6.92 3.03
CA ARG A 34 5.91 7.47 3.66
C ARG A 34 7.08 7.52 2.69
N LEU A 35 7.24 6.50 1.85
CA LEU A 35 8.29 6.50 0.82
C LEU A 35 8.05 7.59 -0.23
N LYS A 36 6.80 7.72 -0.72
CA LYS A 36 6.43 8.78 -1.67
C LYS A 36 6.62 10.18 -1.09
N ALA A 37 6.27 10.41 0.17
CA ALA A 37 6.49 11.70 0.82
C ALA A 37 7.98 12.09 0.89
N ARG A 38 8.85 11.11 1.13
CA ARG A 38 10.31 11.33 1.14
C ARG A 38 10.86 11.63 -0.26
N LEU A 39 10.39 10.91 -1.28
CA LEU A 39 10.78 11.18 -2.67
C LEU A 39 10.28 12.55 -3.14
N ALA A 40 9.04 12.92 -2.83
CA ALA A 40 8.50 14.25 -3.15
C ALA A 40 9.30 15.37 -2.48
N ALA A 41 9.76 15.17 -1.24
CA ALA A 41 10.62 16.12 -0.56
C ALA A 41 12.01 16.26 -1.21
N LEU A 42 12.53 15.21 -1.87
CA LEU A 42 13.80 15.24 -2.60
C LEU A 42 13.64 15.86 -3.99
N ASP A 43 12.54 15.59 -4.68
CA ASP A 43 12.20 16.23 -5.96
C ASP A 43 12.01 17.74 -5.78
N ALA A 44 11.30 18.16 -4.73
CA ALA A 44 11.15 19.57 -4.38
C ALA A 44 12.49 20.25 -4.05
N ARG A 45 13.50 19.49 -3.60
CA ARG A 45 14.85 19.98 -3.29
C ARG A 45 15.79 20.03 -4.51
N GLY A 46 15.31 19.74 -5.72
CA GLY A 46 16.01 20.10 -6.97
C GLY A 46 16.72 18.98 -7.73
N VAL A 47 16.37 17.71 -7.50
CA VAL A 47 16.92 16.58 -8.29
C VAL A 47 16.50 16.66 -9.77
N SER A 48 15.36 17.28 -10.10
CA SER A 48 14.87 17.42 -11.49
C SER A 48 15.80 18.25 -12.40
N ARG A 49 16.60 19.17 -11.84
CA ARG A 49 17.53 19.99 -12.64
C ARG A 49 18.75 19.18 -13.08
N ARG A 50 19.17 18.18 -12.28
CA ARG A 50 20.32 17.32 -12.59
C ARG A 50 19.95 16.17 -13.51
N SER A 51 18.74 15.61 -13.39
CA SER A 51 18.27 14.53 -14.27
C SER A 51 17.97 15.02 -15.70
N ARG A 52 17.44 16.24 -15.88
CA ARG A 52 17.29 16.85 -17.22
C ARG A 52 18.63 17.20 -17.87
N ALA A 53 19.67 17.47 -17.09
CA ALA A 53 21.02 17.70 -17.63
C ALA A 53 21.64 16.38 -18.09
N ALA A 54 21.55 15.31 -17.30
CA ALA A 54 22.05 13.98 -17.66
C ALA A 54 21.34 13.37 -18.88
N ALA A 55 20.02 13.59 -19.04
CA ALA A 55 19.27 13.12 -20.20
C ALA A 55 19.54 13.93 -21.50
N LYS A 56 20.27 15.04 -21.43
CA LYS A 56 20.64 15.86 -22.60
C LYS A 56 22.06 15.59 -23.10
N GLU A 57 22.78 14.68 -22.45
CA GLU A 57 24.20 14.39 -22.70
C GLU A 57 24.43 12.93 -23.18
N SER A 58 23.35 12.17 -23.46
CA SER A 58 23.38 10.81 -24.04
C SER A 58 22.88 10.76 -25.47
#